data_AF-A0A6J5EMI8-F1
#
_entry.id   AF-A0A6J5EMI8-F1
#
_cell.length_a   1.000
_cell.length_b   1.000
_cell.length_c   1.000
_cell.angle_alpha   90.00
_cell.angle_beta   90.00
_cell.angle_gamma   90.00
#
_symmetry.space_group_name_H-M   'P 1'
#
loop_
_entity.id
_entity.type
_entity.pdbx_description
1 polymer ?
#
loop_
_entity_poly.entity_id
_entity_poly.type
_entity_poly.pdbx_seq_one_letter_code
_entity_poly.pdbx_strand_id
1 'polypeptide(L)'
;MSFDEARRLKEVYLALLNGIEYEERIGSLINLNEAQTVFFEEFRSARDAWMNWPARVGPILAAELNVDAGRVTELLTGHVHRHITQLGEPDPDLAFARN
;
A
#
# COMPACT_ATOMS: atom_id res chain seq x y z
N MET A 1 11.47 32.53 31.49
CA MET A 1 10.06 32.12 31.31
C MET A 1 9.31 32.45 32.58
N SER A 2 8.27 33.27 32.49
CA SER A 2 7.40 33.60 33.62
C SER A 2 6.48 32.41 33.96
N PHE A 3 5.89 32.42 35.16
CA PHE A 3 4.93 31.38 35.56
C PHE A 3 3.71 31.32 34.62
N ASP A 4 3.21 32.48 34.17
CA ASP A 4 2.06 32.56 33.27
C ASP A 4 2.39 32.03 31.87
N GLU A 5 3.60 32.28 31.37
CA GLU A 5 4.10 31.69 30.13
C GLU A 5 4.19 30.17 30.23
N ALA A 6 4.75 29.67 31.34
CA ALA A 6 4.85 28.23 31.60
C ALA A 6 3.47 27.56 31.65
N ARG A 7 2.50 28.21 32.32
CA ARG A 7 1.12 27.73 32.39
C ARG A 7 0.47 27.69 31.01
N ARG A 8 0.57 28.78 30.24
CA ARG A 8 0.03 28.83 28.88
C ARG A 8 0.58 27.70 28.02
N LEU A 9 1.89 27.49 28.03
CA LEU A 9 2.53 26.44 27.23
C LEU A 9 2.02 25.05 27.59
N LYS A 10 1.88 24.76 28.90
CA LYS A 10 1.29 23.51 29.38
C LYS A 10 -0.14 23.31 28.85
N GLU A 11 -1.01 24.32 28.96
CA GLU A 11 -2.40 24.21 28.50
C GLU A 11 -2.50 23.96 26.99
N VAL A 12 -1.62 24.59 26.19
CA VAL A 12 -1.55 24.33 24.74
C VAL A 12 -1.19 22.87 24.47
N TYR A 13 -0.15 22.34 25.11
CA TYR A 13 0.23 20.93 24.91
C TYR A 13 -0.84 19.95 25.41
N LEU A 14 -1.52 20.25 26.51
CA LEU A 14 -2.64 19.45 26.99
C LEU A 14 -3.81 19.45 26.00
N ALA A 15 -4.14 20.60 25.40
CA ALA A 15 -5.18 20.69 24.38
C ALA A 15 -4.82 19.85 23.14
N LEU A 16 -3.56 19.89 22.70
CA LEU A 16 -3.07 19.07 21.58
C LEU A 16 -3.15 17.58 21.90
N LEU A 17 -2.70 17.15 23.09
CA LEU A 17 -2.75 15.75 23.51
C LEU A 17 -4.21 15.24 23.59
N ASN A 18 -5.09 16.00 24.24
CA ASN A 18 -6.52 15.65 24.31
C ASN A 18 -7.16 15.55 22.92
N GLY A 19 -6.72 16.37 21.97
CA GLY A 19 -7.17 16.29 20.57
C GLY A 19 -6.77 14.97 19.93
N ILE A 20 -5.51 14.54 20.08
CA ILE A 20 -5.03 13.26 19.54
C ILE A 20 -5.76 12.09 20.20
N GLU A 21 -5.91 12.10 21.52
CA GLU A 21 -6.63 11.05 22.26
C GLU A 21 -8.12 10.99 21.86
N TYR A 22 -8.73 12.13 21.57
CA TYR A 22 -10.10 12.19 21.06
C TYR A 22 -10.21 11.51 19.69
N GLU A 23 -9.35 11.88 18.73
CA GLU A 23 -9.32 11.31 17.38
C GLU A 23 -9.03 9.79 17.41
N GLU A 24 -8.15 9.34 18.30
CA GLU A 24 -7.88 7.92 18.53
C GLU A 24 -9.14 7.19 19.04
N ARG A 25 -9.83 7.75 20.04
CA ARG A 25 -11.03 7.14 20.64
C ARG A 25 -12.21 7.05 19.68
N ILE A 26 -12.35 7.98 18.75
CA ILE A 26 -13.40 7.92 17.72
C ILE A 26 -12.99 7.04 16.51
N GLY A 27 -11.77 6.49 16.51
CA GLY A 27 -11.27 5.61 15.45
C GLY A 27 -10.85 6.34 14.17
N SER A 28 -10.53 7.64 14.27
CA SER A 28 -10.06 8.47 13.15
C SER A 28 -8.57 8.30 12.88
N LEU A 29 -7.81 7.81 13.87
CA LEU A 29 -6.38 7.52 13.74
C LEU A 29 -6.12 6.02 13.54
N ILE A 30 -5.07 5.72 12.77
CA ILE A 30 -4.54 4.37 12.58
C ILE A 30 -3.05 4.35 12.95
N ASN A 31 -2.60 3.23 13.53
CA ASN A 31 -1.18 3.02 13.75
C ASN A 31 -0.46 2.87 12.40
N LEU A 32 0.55 3.73 12.14
CA LEU A 32 1.25 3.75 10.87
C LEU A 32 1.96 2.41 10.56
N ASN A 33 2.54 1.75 11.56
CA ASN A 33 3.21 0.46 11.35
C ASN A 33 2.20 -0.62 10.98
N GLU A 34 1.05 -0.66 11.68
CA GLU A 34 -0.02 -1.61 11.35
C GLU A 34 -0.57 -1.36 9.95
N ALA A 35 -0.83 -0.09 9.60
CA ALA A 35 -1.27 0.28 8.26
C ALA A 35 -0.25 -0.18 7.20
N GLN A 36 1.04 0.10 7.41
CA GLN A 36 2.10 -0.33 6.50
C GLN A 36 2.17 -1.85 6.36
N THR A 37 2.05 -2.60 7.46
CA THR A 37 2.01 -4.07 7.42
C THR A 37 0.83 -4.56 6.58
N VAL A 38 -0.38 -4.09 6.86
CA VAL A 38 -1.58 -4.50 6.12
C VAL A 38 -1.43 -4.16 4.64
N PHE A 39 -1.03 -2.93 4.30
CA PHE A 39 -0.82 -2.55 2.90
C PHE A 39 0.23 -3.42 2.23
N PHE A 40 1.37 -3.67 2.88
CA PHE A 40 2.43 -4.49 2.31
C PHE A 40 1.98 -5.93 2.06
N GLU A 41 1.25 -6.53 3.00
CA GLU A 41 0.69 -7.87 2.87
C GLU A 41 -0.33 -7.95 1.73
N GLU A 42 -1.24 -6.97 1.62
CA GLU A 42 -2.22 -6.89 0.53
C GLU A 42 -1.56 -6.75 -0.84
N PHE A 43 -0.59 -5.84 -0.99
CA PHE A 43 0.14 -5.68 -2.24
C PHE A 43 0.99 -6.90 -2.59
N ARG A 44 1.57 -7.56 -1.58
CA ARG A 44 2.26 -8.84 -1.77
C ARG A 44 1.30 -9.91 -2.28
N SER A 45 0.13 -10.05 -1.66
CA SER A 45 -0.91 -10.99 -2.08
C SER A 45 -1.35 -10.73 -3.52
N ALA A 46 -1.60 -9.46 -3.87
CA ALA A 46 -1.93 -9.07 -5.23
C ALA A 46 -0.82 -9.43 -6.23
N ARG A 47 0.44 -9.13 -5.91
CA ARG A 47 1.60 -9.49 -6.74
C ARG A 47 1.67 -11.00 -6.95
N ASP A 48 1.56 -11.78 -5.88
CA ASP A 48 1.66 -13.24 -5.95
C ASP A 48 0.47 -13.83 -6.76
N ALA A 49 -0.73 -13.23 -6.68
CA ALA A 49 -1.87 -13.59 -7.51
C ALA A 49 -1.63 -13.34 -9.00
N TRP A 50 -1.04 -12.19 -9.34
CA TRP A 50 -0.65 -11.83 -10.71
C TRP A 50 0.44 -12.75 -11.25
N MET A 51 1.48 -13.06 -10.49
CA MET A 51 2.55 -13.98 -10.91
C MET A 51 2.04 -15.37 -11.28
N ASN A 52 1.00 -15.84 -10.58
CA ASN A 52 0.37 -17.13 -10.86
C ASN A 52 -0.71 -17.07 -11.95
N TRP A 53 -1.18 -15.88 -12.34
CA TRP A 53 -2.30 -15.70 -13.26
C TRP A 53 -2.02 -16.21 -14.68
N PRO A 54 -0.84 -15.97 -15.31
CA PRO A 54 -0.52 -16.50 -16.64
C PRO A 54 -0.63 -18.02 -16.73
N ALA A 55 -0.18 -18.75 -15.72
CA ALA A 55 -0.26 -20.21 -15.71
C ALA A 55 -1.70 -20.72 -15.61
N ARG A 56 -2.61 -19.95 -15.01
CA ARG A 56 -4.04 -20.29 -14.91
C ARG A 56 -4.81 -19.95 -16.19
N VAL A 57 -4.59 -18.75 -16.73
CA VAL A 57 -5.38 -18.21 -17.85
C VAL A 57 -4.78 -18.51 -19.21
N GLY A 58 -3.46 -18.64 -19.30
CA GLY A 58 -2.75 -18.89 -20.56
C GLY A 58 -3.26 -20.12 -21.32
N PRO A 59 -3.40 -21.30 -20.69
CA PRO A 59 -3.95 -22.48 -21.35
C PRO A 59 -5.42 -22.33 -21.80
N ILE A 60 -6.25 -21.64 -20.99
CA ILE A 60 -7.67 -21.41 -21.29
C ILE A 60 -7.79 -20.51 -22.52
N LEU A 61 -7.07 -19.38 -22.51
CA LEU A 61 -7.06 -18.43 -23.62
C LEU A 61 -6.49 -19.05 -24.90
N ALA A 62 -5.45 -19.87 -24.78
CA ALA A 62 -4.87 -20.57 -25.93
C ALA A 62 -5.85 -21.56 -26.57
N ALA A 63 -6.63 -22.27 -25.74
CA ALA A 63 -7.68 -23.16 -26.23
C ALA A 63 -8.80 -22.39 -26.96
N GLU A 64 -9.24 -21.26 -26.42
CA GLU A 64 -10.26 -20.41 -27.05
C GLU A 64 -9.81 -19.82 -28.39
N LEU A 65 -8.54 -19.44 -28.49
CA LEU A 65 -7.96 -18.86 -29.70
C LEU A 65 -7.39 -19.90 -30.67
N ASN A 66 -7.38 -21.19 -30.30
CA ASN A 66 -6.77 -22.29 -31.05
C ASN A 66 -5.29 -22.04 -31.41
N VAL A 67 -4.49 -21.62 -30.42
CA VAL A 67 -3.06 -21.33 -30.54
C VAL A 67 -2.23 -22.13 -29.54
N ASP A 68 -0.91 -22.08 -29.64
CA ASP A 68 -0.01 -22.77 -28.72
C ASP A 68 -0.08 -22.22 -27.27
N ALA A 69 -0.40 -23.10 -26.32
CA ALA A 69 -0.57 -22.75 -24.91
C ALA A 69 0.73 -22.34 -24.23
N GLY A 70 1.86 -22.95 -24.61
CA GLY A 70 3.18 -22.59 -24.10
C GLY A 70 3.50 -21.14 -24.45
N ARG A 71 3.30 -20.77 -25.73
CA ARG A 71 3.57 -19.43 -26.24
C ARG A 71 2.69 -18.36 -25.62
N VAL A 72 1.40 -18.61 -25.44
CA VAL A 72 0.49 -17.66 -24.77
C VAL A 72 0.91 -17.43 -23.33
N THR A 73 1.18 -18.51 -22.58
CA THR A 73 1.60 -18.42 -21.18
C THR A 73 2.91 -17.67 -21.02
N GLU A 74 3.90 -17.93 -21.88
CA GLU A 74 5.18 -17.22 -21.91
C GLU A 74 4.99 -15.71 -22.15
N LEU A 75 4.22 -15.33 -23.18
CA LEU A 75 3.97 -13.92 -23.50
C LEU A 75 3.25 -13.21 -22.35
N LEU A 76 2.19 -13.81 -21.81
CA LEU A 76 1.47 -13.26 -20.66
C LEU A 76 2.37 -13.10 -19.44
N THR A 77 3.27 -14.06 -19.18
CA THR A 77 4.24 -13.97 -18.09
C THR A 77 5.16 -12.75 -18.26
N GLY A 78 5.68 -12.52 -19.47
CA GLY A 78 6.50 -11.34 -19.77
C GLY A 78 5.74 -10.02 -19.58
N HIS A 79 4.47 -9.96 -20.00
CA HIS A 79 3.63 -8.77 -19.80
C HIS A 79 3.31 -8.51 -18.34
N VAL A 80 2.95 -9.56 -17.58
CA VAL A 80 2.65 -9.45 -16.14
C VAL A 80 3.88 -9.02 -15.36
N HIS A 81 5.05 -9.59 -15.64
CA HIS A 81 6.29 -9.16 -14.97
C HIS A 81 6.56 -7.67 -15.20
N ARG A 82 6.45 -7.19 -16.44
CA ARG A 82 6.62 -5.77 -16.76
C ARG A 82 5.61 -4.89 -16.01
N HIS A 83 4.35 -5.30 -15.97
CA HIS A 83 3.30 -4.57 -15.26
C HIS A 83 3.58 -4.47 -13.76
N ILE A 84 3.95 -5.58 -13.11
CA ILE A 84 4.32 -5.60 -11.68
C ILE A 84 5.53 -4.71 -11.42
N THR A 85 6.54 -4.73 -12.28
CA THR A 85 7.71 -3.84 -12.15
C THR A 85 7.32 -2.38 -12.19
N GLN A 86 6.45 -1.99 -13.13
CA GLN A 86 5.94 -0.61 -13.22
C GLN A 86 5.15 -0.19 -11.98
N LEU A 87 4.35 -1.10 -11.40
CA LEU A 87 3.64 -0.84 -10.15
C LEU A 87 4.57 -0.71 -8.92
N GLY A 88 5.78 -1.27 -9.00
CA GLY A 88 6.79 -1.19 -7.95
C GLY A 88 7.64 0.09 -7.99
N GLU A 89 7.50 0.92 -9.03
CA GLU A 89 8.17 2.22 -9.08
C GLU A 89 7.49 3.18 -8.09
N PRO A 90 8.23 3.79 -7.14
CA PRO A 90 7.64 4.64 -6.13
C PRO A 90 6.98 5.86 -6.77
N ASP A 91 5.70 6.08 -6.46
CA ASP A 91 5.01 7.31 -6.82
C ASP A 91 5.67 8.48 -6.05
N PRO A 92 6.26 9.47 -6.74
CA PRO A 92 6.89 10.62 -6.10
C PRO A 92 5.92 11.43 -5.23
N ASP A 93 4.60 11.37 -5.49
CA ASP A 93 3.59 12.09 -4.72
C ASP A 93 3.17 11.34 -3.44
N LEU A 94 3.42 10.02 -3.35
CA LEU A 94 3.19 9.20 -2.15
C LEU A 94 4.42 9.06 -1.25
N ALA A 95 5.55 9.65 -1.64
CA ALA A 95 6.71 9.81 -0.76
C ALA A 95 6.36 10.85 0.32
N PHE A 96 5.58 10.43 1.32
CA PHE A 96 5.21 11.25 2.47
C PHE A 96 6.44 12.02 2.93
N ALA A 97 6.33 13.35 2.79
CA ALA A 97 7.41 14.30 2.96
C ALA A 97 8.24 13.95 4.19
N ARG A 98 9.52 13.65 3.95
CA ARG A 98 10.55 13.65 4.99
C ARG A 98 10.54 15.03 5.65
N ASN A 99 9.99 15.12 6.86
CA ASN A 99 10.18 16.23 7.79
C ASN A 99 10.57 15.63 9.14
#